data_AF-A0A9E2R574-F1
#
_entry.id   AF-A0A9E2R574-F1
#
_cell.length_a   1.000
_cell.length_b   1.000
_cell.length_c   1.000
_cell.angle_alpha   90.00
_cell.angle_beta   90.00
_cell.angle_gamma   90.00
#
_symmetry.space_group_name_H-M   'P 1'
#
loop_
_entity.id
_entity.type
_entity.pdbx_description
1 polymer ?
#
loop_
_entity_poly.entity_id
_entity_poly.type
_entity_poly.pdbx_seq_one_letter_code
_entity_poly.pdbx_strand_id
1 'polypeptide(L)'
;NPITGMRPGPDTAIQAIPVDGETAIDTGSIKMTLDGVSVTPTVTKNGTNTTVYYKPTAPLSNAATNNIHSVSLSYLDRTLNWTFQVGTIPTPAFDIEASDFNHDSGQTQAAASQMPYIGGAYAGLGAAAGVDYGGPNDSDQPYYRYPNSLRVPVSFANDRDRGLTAVQADFRLGWIGSGQWYNYTRTFPAGSYNVYAAISYDGTSAHQLYSQLQQVTSNAATNNQAVATLGTFDAPGTHNQGGWGYSTMVPLKDANGNLASVNLSGTQTLRYNLPNQSTNVVGGVTNIVHGGSGDWDYMVFVPAGTIPTGSQFSGIKVSGGNLIISWTGTGTLQSATSVSGPWTAVSGSPTSPATVPTSGSALYFRLQQ
;
A
#
# COMPACT_ATOMS: atom_id res chain seq x y z
N ASN A 1 -13.09 -21.15 -11.70
CA ASN A 1 -11.73 -20.62 -11.89
C ASN A 1 -11.35 -19.81 -10.68
N PRO A 2 -10.48 -20.30 -9.78
CA PRO A 2 -9.81 -19.39 -8.87
C PRO A 2 -8.99 -18.43 -9.74
N ILE A 3 -9.13 -17.13 -9.49
CA ILE A 3 -8.40 -16.09 -10.21
C ILE A 3 -6.90 -16.35 -9.97
N THR A 4 -6.19 -16.83 -10.99
CA THR A 4 -4.75 -17.02 -10.96
C THR A 4 -4.08 -15.69 -10.63
N GLY A 5 -3.27 -15.65 -9.56
CA GLY A 5 -2.48 -14.48 -9.17
C GLY A 5 -2.99 -13.70 -7.95
N MET A 6 -4.12 -14.09 -7.35
CA MET A 6 -4.52 -13.54 -6.05
C MET A 6 -3.68 -14.17 -4.92
N ARG A 7 -3.17 -13.34 -4.04
CA ARG A 7 -2.37 -13.69 -2.88
C ARG A 7 -3.01 -13.11 -1.63
N PRO A 8 -3.23 -13.90 -0.57
CA PRO A 8 -3.66 -13.36 0.70
C PRO A 8 -2.57 -12.49 1.34
N GLY A 9 -2.96 -11.53 2.19
CA GLY A 9 -2.00 -10.69 2.91
C GLY A 9 -1.24 -11.47 3.99
N PRO A 10 -0.14 -10.91 4.51
CA PRO A 10 0.66 -11.56 5.55
C PRO A 10 -0.12 -11.74 6.85
N ASP A 11 -1.18 -10.99 7.09
CA ASP A 11 -2.02 -11.17 8.26
C ASP A 11 -3.15 -12.20 8.03
N THR A 12 -3.29 -12.82 6.86
CA THR A 12 -4.46 -13.65 6.53
C THR A 12 -4.75 -14.74 7.58
N ALA A 13 -6.04 -15.01 7.81
CA ALA A 13 -6.43 -16.24 8.45
C ALA A 13 -6.39 -17.40 7.44
N ILE A 14 -6.21 -18.61 7.95
CA ILE A 14 -6.27 -19.86 7.20
C ILE A 14 -7.56 -20.56 7.63
N GLN A 15 -8.38 -20.94 6.65
CA GLN A 15 -9.65 -21.61 6.90
C GLN A 15 -9.82 -22.82 5.98
N ALA A 16 -10.34 -23.90 6.55
CA ALA A 16 -10.85 -25.04 5.80
C ALA A 16 -12.21 -25.45 6.39
N ILE A 17 -13.10 -25.97 5.53
CA ILE A 17 -14.41 -26.47 5.96
C ILE A 17 -14.59 -27.91 5.47
N PRO A 18 -13.91 -28.90 6.08
CA PRO A 18 -14.23 -30.30 5.87
C PRO A 18 -15.71 -30.59 6.11
N VAL A 19 -16.29 -31.42 5.26
CA VAL A 19 -17.67 -31.90 5.39
C VAL A 19 -17.66 -33.37 5.75
N ASP A 20 -18.54 -33.77 6.65
CA ASP A 20 -18.74 -35.16 7.01
C ASP A 20 -19.03 -36.02 5.78
N GLY A 21 -18.44 -37.22 5.76
CA GLY A 21 -18.81 -38.29 4.83
C GLY A 21 -19.74 -39.29 5.53
N GLU A 22 -19.56 -40.58 5.25
CA GLU A 22 -20.24 -41.64 5.99
C GLU A 22 -19.86 -41.65 7.49
N THR A 23 -18.62 -41.25 7.78
CA THR A 23 -18.12 -41.07 9.15
C THR A 23 -18.09 -39.59 9.48
N ALA A 24 -18.71 -39.22 10.61
CA ALA A 24 -18.65 -37.88 11.14
C ALA A 24 -17.23 -37.52 11.61
N ILE A 25 -16.77 -36.31 11.28
CA ILE A 25 -15.48 -35.80 11.74
C ILE A 25 -15.54 -35.54 13.25
N ASP A 26 -14.64 -36.18 14.00
CA ASP A 26 -14.37 -35.83 15.39
C ASP A 26 -13.50 -34.56 15.42
N THR A 27 -14.04 -33.48 15.96
CA THR A 27 -13.35 -32.20 16.08
C THR A 27 -12.07 -32.27 16.91
N GLY A 28 -11.99 -33.19 17.89
CA GLY A 28 -10.79 -33.39 18.71
C GLY A 28 -9.65 -34.10 17.98
N SER A 29 -9.93 -34.73 16.84
CA SER A 29 -8.93 -35.43 16.02
C SER A 29 -8.17 -34.51 15.06
N ILE A 30 -8.62 -33.26 14.91
CA ILE A 30 -8.08 -32.33 13.92
C ILE A 30 -6.68 -31.89 14.33
N LYS A 31 -5.73 -32.05 13.41
CA LYS A 31 -4.36 -31.56 13.54
C LYS A 31 -4.04 -30.67 12.35
N MET A 32 -3.42 -29.52 12.61
CA MET A 32 -3.00 -28.60 11.57
C MET A 32 -1.52 -28.25 11.77
N THR A 33 -0.78 -28.21 10.67
CA THR A 33 0.56 -27.62 10.64
C THR A 33 0.61 -26.46 9.64
N LEU A 34 1.43 -25.47 9.96
CA LEU A 34 1.82 -24.37 9.08
C LEU A 34 3.34 -24.41 8.95
N ASP A 35 3.85 -24.55 7.73
CA ASP A 35 5.29 -24.69 7.44
C ASP A 35 5.96 -25.82 8.23
N GLY A 36 5.23 -26.93 8.39
CA GLY A 36 5.67 -28.08 9.17
C GLY A 36 5.57 -27.91 10.69
N VAL A 37 5.26 -26.71 11.19
CA VAL A 37 5.09 -26.43 12.63
C VAL A 37 3.65 -26.69 13.04
N SER A 38 3.44 -27.44 14.12
CA SER A 38 2.09 -27.69 14.66
C SER A 38 1.46 -26.41 15.19
N VAL A 39 0.21 -26.16 14.81
CA VAL A 39 -0.59 -25.01 15.25
C VAL A 39 -1.92 -25.49 15.83
N THR A 40 -2.55 -24.63 16.65
CA THR A 40 -3.83 -24.94 17.29
C THR A 40 -4.95 -24.11 16.65
N PRO A 41 -5.72 -24.67 15.69
CA PRO A 41 -6.86 -23.97 15.11
C PRO A 41 -8.05 -23.93 16.08
N THR A 42 -8.92 -22.93 15.90
CA THR A 42 -10.28 -22.95 16.43
C THR A 42 -11.12 -23.86 15.54
N VAL A 43 -11.77 -24.86 16.14
CA VAL A 43 -12.61 -25.83 15.43
C VAL A 43 -14.06 -25.70 15.90
N THR A 44 -14.97 -25.50 14.96
CA THR A 44 -16.42 -25.45 15.23
C THR A 44 -17.16 -26.37 14.27
N LYS A 45 -18.19 -27.08 14.76
CA LYS A 45 -19.00 -27.97 13.94
C LYS A 45 -20.45 -27.51 13.91
N ASN A 46 -21.02 -27.40 12.72
CA ASN A 46 -22.43 -27.04 12.48
C ASN A 46 -23.02 -27.99 11.45
N GLY A 47 -23.89 -28.89 11.91
CA GLY A 47 -24.38 -30.01 11.09
C GLY A 47 -23.21 -30.87 10.61
N THR A 48 -23.12 -31.05 9.30
CA THR A 48 -22.05 -31.81 8.64
C THR A 48 -20.78 -31.01 8.39
N ASN A 49 -20.80 -29.68 8.57
CA ASN A 49 -19.67 -28.82 8.27
C ASN A 49 -18.80 -28.62 9.51
N THR A 50 -17.51 -28.89 9.39
CA THR A 50 -16.52 -28.62 10.42
C THR A 50 -15.63 -27.46 9.98
N THR A 51 -15.79 -26.29 10.56
CA THR A 51 -14.94 -25.13 10.28
C THR A 51 -13.67 -25.20 11.11
N VAL A 52 -12.53 -25.29 10.43
CA VAL A 52 -11.19 -25.20 11.01
C VAL A 52 -10.64 -23.82 10.67
N TYR A 53 -10.40 -22.99 11.67
CA TYR A 53 -9.96 -21.60 11.51
C TYR A 53 -8.69 -21.35 12.31
N TYR A 54 -7.66 -20.81 11.67
CA TYR A 54 -6.42 -20.43 12.32
C TYR A 54 -5.96 -19.05 11.84
N LYS A 55 -5.85 -18.09 12.76
CA LYS A 55 -5.23 -16.78 12.51
C LYS A 55 -3.83 -16.81 13.13
N PRO A 56 -2.75 -16.75 12.33
CA PRO A 56 -1.40 -16.58 12.84
C PRO A 56 -1.30 -15.38 13.78
N THR A 57 -0.58 -15.52 14.89
CA THR A 57 -0.37 -14.42 15.85
C THR A 57 0.66 -13.41 15.37
N ALA A 58 1.62 -13.86 14.55
CA ALA A 58 2.57 -13.02 13.84
C ALA A 58 2.22 -13.01 12.33
N PRO A 59 2.48 -11.91 11.61
CA PRO A 59 2.32 -11.90 10.16
C PRO A 59 3.17 -12.99 9.50
N LEU A 60 2.58 -13.68 8.52
CA LEU A 60 3.26 -14.58 7.62
C LEU A 60 4.32 -13.84 6.83
N SER A 61 5.40 -14.53 6.50
CA SER A 61 6.50 -13.94 5.73
C SER A 61 6.04 -13.62 4.31
N ASN A 62 6.31 -12.41 3.86
CA ASN A 62 6.08 -11.96 2.49
C ASN A 62 7.39 -11.69 1.73
N ALA A 63 8.53 -12.05 2.31
CA ALA A 63 9.83 -11.90 1.68
C ALA A 63 9.91 -12.75 0.41
N ALA A 64 10.50 -12.23 -0.66
CA ALA A 64 10.61 -12.93 -1.95
C ALA A 64 11.24 -14.33 -1.86
N THR A 65 12.06 -14.57 -0.84
CA THR A 65 12.72 -15.87 -0.58
C THR A 65 11.90 -16.85 0.25
N ASN A 66 10.82 -16.39 0.91
CA ASN A 66 10.03 -17.19 1.83
C ASN A 66 8.58 -16.68 1.93
N ASN A 67 7.93 -16.47 0.78
CA ASN A 67 6.53 -16.03 0.70
C ASN A 67 5.56 -17.16 0.33
N ILE A 68 6.04 -18.40 0.22
CA ILE A 68 5.19 -19.57 -0.03
C ILE A 68 5.05 -20.31 1.29
N HIS A 69 3.82 -20.43 1.76
CA HIS A 69 3.50 -21.13 2.99
C HIS A 69 2.77 -22.43 2.69
N SER A 70 3.04 -23.45 3.49
CA SER A 70 2.45 -24.78 3.36
C SER A 70 1.55 -25.08 4.56
N VAL A 71 0.41 -25.70 4.29
CA VAL A 71 -0.52 -26.14 5.32
C VAL A 71 -0.76 -27.63 5.16
N SER A 72 -0.69 -28.34 6.28
CA SER A 72 -1.18 -29.71 6.39
C SER A 72 -2.35 -29.75 7.36
N LEU A 73 -3.47 -30.33 6.95
CA LEU A 73 -4.64 -30.54 7.78
C LEU A 73 -4.98 -32.03 7.79
N SER A 74 -4.89 -32.66 8.95
CA SER A 74 -5.26 -34.05 9.16
C SER A 74 -6.55 -34.15 9.98
N TYR A 75 -7.45 -35.00 9.54
CA TYR A 75 -8.70 -35.34 10.22
C TYR A 75 -9.13 -36.75 9.78
N LEU A 76 -9.67 -37.55 10.70
CA LEU A 76 -9.95 -38.97 10.44
C LEU A 76 -8.69 -39.69 9.87
N ASP A 77 -8.83 -40.34 8.72
CA ASP A 77 -7.78 -41.03 7.96
C ASP A 77 -7.23 -40.18 6.79
N ARG A 78 -7.57 -38.89 6.74
CA ARG A 78 -7.24 -37.99 5.64
C ARG A 78 -6.24 -36.93 6.05
N THR A 79 -5.37 -36.58 5.12
CA THR A 79 -4.49 -35.41 5.21
C THR A 79 -4.63 -34.59 3.93
N LEU A 80 -5.02 -33.34 4.08
CA LEU A 80 -5.02 -32.35 3.02
C LEU A 80 -3.75 -31.51 3.12
N ASN A 81 -3.06 -31.35 2.01
CA ASN A 81 -1.90 -30.47 1.91
C ASN A 81 -2.15 -29.43 0.83
N TRP A 82 -1.87 -28.16 1.13
CA TRP A 82 -1.90 -27.10 0.13
C TRP A 82 -0.85 -26.05 0.44
N THR A 83 -0.54 -25.24 -0.57
CA THR A 83 0.32 -24.08 -0.43
C THR A 83 -0.41 -22.83 -0.88
N PHE A 84 0.05 -21.69 -0.40
CA PHE A 84 -0.38 -20.39 -0.88
C PHE A 84 0.80 -19.42 -0.84
N GLN A 85 0.80 -18.46 -1.76
CA GLN A 85 1.79 -17.40 -1.79
C GLN A 85 1.23 -16.17 -1.08
N VAL A 86 1.96 -15.63 -0.10
CA VAL A 86 1.60 -14.42 0.64
C VAL A 86 2.00 -13.16 -0.14
N GLY A 87 1.08 -12.20 -0.18
CA GLY A 87 1.24 -10.90 -0.79
C GLY A 87 2.03 -9.92 0.06
N THR A 88 2.41 -8.78 -0.52
CA THR A 88 3.32 -7.82 0.13
C THR A 88 2.61 -6.84 1.08
N ILE A 89 1.28 -6.77 1.06
CA ILE A 89 0.48 -5.87 1.90
C ILE A 89 -0.59 -6.63 2.71
N PRO A 90 -0.97 -6.18 3.92
CA PRO A 90 -2.06 -6.75 4.73
C PRO A 90 -3.42 -6.78 4.01
N THR A 91 -4.28 -7.71 4.42
CA THR A 91 -5.67 -7.83 3.98
C THR A 91 -6.67 -7.41 5.06
N PRO A 92 -7.83 -6.85 4.69
CA PRO A 92 -8.22 -6.45 3.33
C PRO A 92 -7.52 -5.16 2.92
N ALA A 93 -6.88 -5.10 1.74
CA ALA A 93 -6.42 -3.83 1.17
C ALA A 93 -7.41 -3.33 0.11
N PHE A 94 -7.41 -2.02 -0.11
CA PHE A 94 -8.13 -1.37 -1.19
C PHE A 94 -7.12 -0.63 -2.07
N ASP A 95 -7.30 -0.60 -3.38
CA ASP A 95 -6.44 0.12 -4.31
C ASP A 95 -7.22 1.05 -5.24
N ILE A 96 -6.50 2.04 -5.78
CA ILE A 96 -7.00 2.97 -6.79
C ILE A 96 -5.92 3.11 -7.86
N GLU A 97 -6.27 2.75 -9.10
CA GLU A 97 -5.48 3.03 -10.30
C GLU A 97 -5.55 4.52 -10.64
N ALA A 98 -4.41 5.15 -10.92
CA ALA A 98 -4.34 6.59 -11.20
C ALA A 98 -5.14 6.96 -12.47
N SER A 99 -5.18 6.06 -13.46
CA SER A 99 -5.92 6.26 -14.71
C SER A 99 -7.45 6.20 -14.57
N ASP A 100 -7.96 5.74 -13.42
CA ASP A 100 -9.40 5.54 -13.13
C ASP A 100 -10.00 6.66 -12.28
N PHE A 101 -9.63 7.91 -12.57
CA PHE A 101 -10.33 9.09 -12.03
C PHE A 101 -11.76 9.20 -12.58
N ASN A 102 -12.60 9.99 -11.92
CA ASN A 102 -14.01 10.17 -12.25
C ASN A 102 -14.24 10.51 -13.73
N HIS A 103 -15.46 10.26 -14.20
CA HIS A 103 -15.86 10.56 -15.58
C HIS A 103 -17.16 11.38 -15.62
N ASP A 104 -17.44 12.01 -16.76
CA ASP A 104 -18.73 12.64 -17.07
C ASP A 104 -19.30 13.50 -15.93
N SER A 105 -18.46 14.34 -15.30
CA SER A 105 -18.80 15.23 -14.19
C SER A 105 -19.18 14.49 -12.89
N GLY A 106 -18.26 13.69 -12.37
CA GLY A 106 -18.36 13.03 -11.06
C GLY A 106 -18.95 11.62 -11.08
N GLN A 107 -19.24 11.06 -12.25
CA GLN A 107 -19.66 9.67 -12.41
C GLN A 107 -18.52 8.69 -12.10
N THR A 108 -18.89 7.45 -11.76
CA THR A 108 -17.97 6.40 -11.34
C THR A 108 -18.35 5.03 -11.88
N GLN A 109 -17.38 4.12 -11.85
CA GLN A 109 -17.61 2.71 -12.13
C GLN A 109 -17.63 1.92 -10.83
N ALA A 110 -18.74 1.21 -10.58
CA ALA A 110 -18.90 0.40 -9.38
C ALA A 110 -17.81 -0.67 -9.24
N ALA A 111 -17.34 -1.22 -10.37
CA ALA A 111 -16.26 -2.21 -10.42
C ALA A 111 -14.97 -1.70 -9.77
N ALA A 112 -14.64 -0.42 -9.92
CA ALA A 112 -13.43 0.17 -9.34
C ALA A 112 -13.53 0.39 -7.81
N SER A 113 -14.69 0.10 -7.20
CA SER A 113 -14.87 0.07 -5.74
C SER A 113 -14.91 -1.36 -5.16
N GLN A 114 -14.69 -2.38 -5.98
CA GLN A 114 -14.72 -3.78 -5.56
C GLN A 114 -13.32 -4.37 -5.61
N MET A 115 -12.93 -5.04 -4.52
CA MET A 115 -11.61 -5.64 -4.38
C MET A 115 -11.70 -7.18 -4.46
N PRO A 116 -10.76 -7.86 -5.15
CA PRO A 116 -9.65 -7.28 -5.91
C PRO A 116 -10.14 -6.55 -7.18
N TYR A 117 -9.56 -5.38 -7.44
CA TYR A 117 -9.77 -4.68 -8.69
C TYR A 117 -8.66 -5.05 -9.68
N ILE A 118 -9.03 -5.28 -10.95
CA ILE A 118 -8.10 -5.77 -11.98
C ILE A 118 -7.79 -4.72 -13.06
N GLY A 119 -8.21 -3.47 -12.86
CA GLY A 119 -8.09 -2.39 -13.84
C GLY A 119 -9.09 -2.51 -15.00
N GLY A 120 -9.18 -1.45 -15.81
CA GLY A 120 -9.87 -1.49 -17.10
C GLY A 120 -11.29 -0.93 -17.11
N ALA A 121 -11.90 -0.66 -15.94
CA ALA A 121 -13.31 -0.26 -15.88
C ALA A 121 -13.61 1.10 -16.52
N TYR A 122 -12.61 1.98 -16.64
CA TYR A 122 -12.76 3.31 -17.23
C TYR A 122 -12.32 3.41 -18.69
N ALA A 123 -12.00 2.27 -19.32
CA ALA A 123 -11.58 2.23 -20.72
C ALA A 123 -12.59 2.96 -21.62
N GLY A 124 -12.09 3.93 -22.40
CA GLY A 124 -12.89 4.71 -23.34
C GLY A 124 -13.88 5.71 -22.77
N LEU A 125 -13.94 5.90 -21.44
CA LEU A 125 -14.84 6.90 -20.83
C LEU A 125 -14.29 8.33 -20.95
N GLY A 126 -15.18 9.32 -21.04
CA GLY A 126 -14.81 10.74 -21.01
C GLY A 126 -14.44 11.24 -19.60
N ALA A 127 -14.13 12.52 -19.47
CA ALA A 127 -14.01 13.21 -18.18
C ALA A 127 -14.17 14.73 -18.37
N ALA A 128 -14.73 15.41 -17.39
CA ALA A 128 -14.95 16.85 -17.42
C ALA A 128 -13.82 17.61 -16.71
N ALA A 129 -13.06 18.41 -17.45
CA ALA A 129 -12.07 19.33 -16.89
C ALA A 129 -12.72 20.33 -15.92
N GLY A 130 -12.08 20.59 -14.78
CA GLY A 130 -12.59 21.40 -13.69
C GLY A 130 -13.47 20.65 -12.68
N VAL A 131 -13.94 19.44 -13.03
CA VAL A 131 -14.79 18.60 -12.18
C VAL A 131 -14.12 17.26 -11.83
N ASP A 132 -13.71 16.50 -12.83
CA ASP A 132 -13.11 15.16 -12.66
C ASP A 132 -11.58 15.25 -12.49
N TYR A 133 -10.97 16.25 -13.13
CA TYR A 133 -9.56 16.57 -13.06
C TYR A 133 -9.35 18.08 -13.32
N GLY A 134 -8.17 18.62 -13.03
CA GLY A 134 -7.79 19.99 -13.38
C GLY A 134 -6.30 20.20 -13.52
N GLY A 135 -5.89 21.34 -14.07
CA GLY A 135 -4.51 21.72 -14.38
C GLY A 135 -4.26 21.95 -15.89
N PRO A 136 -3.02 22.24 -16.34
CA PRO A 136 -2.75 22.50 -17.75
C PRO A 136 -3.02 21.29 -18.65
N ASN A 137 -3.36 21.61 -19.91
CA ASN A 137 -3.65 20.69 -21.00
C ASN A 137 -2.36 20.09 -21.57
N ASP A 138 -2.00 18.88 -21.17
CA ASP A 138 -0.84 18.19 -21.73
C ASP A 138 -1.12 17.68 -23.16
N SER A 139 -0.05 17.20 -23.82
CA SER A 139 -0.20 16.47 -25.08
C SER A 139 -1.02 15.21 -24.82
N ASP A 140 -1.99 14.96 -25.70
CA ASP A 140 -2.92 13.86 -25.51
C ASP A 140 -2.20 12.52 -25.66
N GLN A 141 -2.41 11.63 -24.68
CA GLN A 141 -1.99 10.23 -24.71
C GLN A 141 -3.21 9.36 -24.41
N PRO A 142 -4.16 9.22 -25.36
CA PRO A 142 -5.47 8.65 -25.08
C PRO A 142 -5.46 7.11 -25.00
N TYR A 143 -4.31 6.45 -24.76
CA TYR A 143 -4.15 4.99 -24.86
C TYR A 143 -5.22 4.20 -24.13
N TYR A 144 -5.69 4.68 -22.98
CA TYR A 144 -6.70 4.03 -22.16
C TYR A 144 -8.10 4.62 -22.31
N ARG A 145 -8.21 5.94 -22.52
CA ARG A 145 -9.49 6.67 -22.58
C ARG A 145 -10.00 6.90 -24.02
N TYR A 146 -9.35 6.33 -25.02
CA TYR A 146 -9.74 6.39 -26.43
C TYR A 146 -11.19 5.90 -26.66
N PRO A 147 -12.01 6.59 -27.48
CA PRO A 147 -11.65 7.71 -28.36
C PRO A 147 -11.67 9.10 -27.69
N ASN A 148 -11.94 9.18 -26.40
CA ASN A 148 -11.98 10.46 -25.69
C ASN A 148 -10.56 10.98 -25.42
N SER A 149 -10.30 12.20 -25.89
CA SER A 149 -9.08 12.95 -25.63
C SER A 149 -9.24 13.74 -24.34
N LEU A 150 -8.58 13.32 -23.26
CA LEU A 150 -8.64 14.02 -21.97
C LEU A 150 -7.54 15.07 -21.82
N ARG A 151 -6.52 15.04 -22.70
CA ARG A 151 -5.29 15.85 -22.54
C ARG A 151 -4.61 15.61 -21.19
N VAL A 152 -4.73 14.36 -20.74
CA VAL A 152 -4.06 13.81 -19.57
C VAL A 152 -3.06 12.79 -20.09
N PRO A 153 -1.80 12.83 -19.63
CA PRO A 153 -0.72 11.96 -20.10
C PRO A 153 -0.85 10.55 -19.51
N VAL A 154 -1.86 9.79 -19.95
CA VAL A 154 -2.05 8.39 -19.56
C VAL A 154 -1.10 7.52 -20.38
N SER A 155 -0.23 6.76 -19.71
CA SER A 155 0.78 5.93 -20.38
C SER A 155 0.83 4.54 -19.76
N PHE A 156 1.38 3.57 -20.49
CA PHE A 156 1.54 2.21 -19.96
C PHE A 156 2.44 2.21 -18.74
N ALA A 157 2.01 1.51 -17.70
CA ALA A 157 2.85 1.12 -16.60
C ALA A 157 3.51 -0.24 -16.90
N ASN A 158 4.63 -0.48 -16.24
CA ASN A 158 5.49 -1.65 -16.38
C ASN A 158 5.42 -2.54 -15.12
N ASP A 159 4.58 -2.19 -14.14
CA ASP A 159 4.35 -2.95 -12.92
C ASP A 159 2.86 -3.26 -12.75
N ARG A 160 2.51 -4.55 -12.74
CA ARG A 160 1.11 -4.97 -12.63
C ARG A 160 0.71 -5.35 -11.23
N ASP A 161 1.66 -5.45 -10.32
CA ASP A 161 1.44 -6.06 -9.01
C ASP A 161 1.04 -5.01 -7.96
N ARG A 162 -0.15 -5.16 -7.37
CA ARG A 162 -0.68 -4.31 -6.28
C ARG A 162 -0.45 -4.91 -4.89
N GLY A 163 0.45 -5.87 -4.81
CA GLY A 163 0.86 -6.57 -3.58
C GLY A 163 -0.02 -7.78 -3.26
N LEU A 164 -1.32 -7.73 -3.49
CA LEU A 164 -2.23 -8.87 -3.33
C LEU A 164 -2.68 -9.49 -4.65
N THR A 165 -2.69 -8.74 -5.74
CA THR A 165 -3.21 -9.21 -7.04
C THR A 165 -2.52 -8.42 -8.15
N ALA A 166 -2.38 -9.06 -9.31
CA ALA A 166 -1.92 -8.39 -10.51
C ALA A 166 -3.10 -7.81 -11.31
N VAL A 167 -3.01 -6.55 -11.71
CA VAL A 167 -3.97 -5.93 -12.64
C VAL A 167 -3.79 -6.44 -14.07
N GLN A 168 -4.86 -6.39 -14.85
CA GLN A 168 -4.86 -6.76 -16.27
C GLN A 168 -4.63 -5.55 -17.17
N ALA A 169 -5.20 -4.40 -16.79
CA ALA A 169 -5.00 -3.11 -17.42
C ALA A 169 -4.23 -2.20 -16.46
N ASP A 170 -3.12 -1.65 -16.93
CA ASP A 170 -2.11 -1.02 -16.09
C ASP A 170 -1.60 0.26 -16.76
N PHE A 171 -1.95 1.39 -16.16
CA PHE A 171 -1.70 2.71 -16.72
C PHE A 171 -1.44 3.73 -15.63
N ARG A 172 -0.39 4.51 -15.83
CA ARG A 172 -0.01 5.63 -14.98
C ARG A 172 -0.36 6.97 -15.62
N LEU A 173 -0.43 7.99 -14.78
CA LEU A 173 -0.40 9.39 -15.19
C LEU A 173 1.05 9.87 -15.19
N GLY A 174 1.64 10.11 -16.36
CA GLY A 174 3.06 10.43 -16.50
C GLY A 174 3.35 11.91 -16.70
N TRP A 175 4.50 12.43 -16.26
CA TRP A 175 4.88 13.86 -16.38
C TRP A 175 3.83 14.84 -15.83
N ILE A 176 3.03 14.40 -14.86
CA ILE A 176 2.09 15.28 -14.18
C ILE A 176 2.84 16.21 -13.22
N GLY A 177 2.27 17.39 -12.98
CA GLY A 177 2.94 18.43 -12.25
C GLY A 177 2.03 19.46 -11.59
N SER A 178 2.71 20.44 -11.02
CA SER A 178 2.18 21.61 -10.33
C SER A 178 0.87 22.15 -10.90
N GLY A 179 -0.15 22.23 -10.04
CA GLY A 179 -1.48 22.72 -10.36
C GLY A 179 -2.44 21.65 -10.89
N GLN A 180 -1.96 20.43 -11.14
CA GLN A 180 -2.81 19.33 -11.57
C GLN A 180 -3.47 18.59 -10.41
N TRP A 181 -4.66 18.05 -10.64
CA TRP A 181 -5.37 17.22 -9.68
C TRP A 181 -6.37 16.28 -10.37
N TYR A 182 -6.72 15.19 -9.69
CA TYR A 182 -7.60 14.13 -10.21
C TYR A 182 -8.49 13.60 -9.08
N ASN A 183 -9.79 13.45 -9.34
CA ASN A 183 -10.79 12.99 -8.36
C ASN A 183 -11.12 11.50 -8.52
N TYR A 184 -11.22 10.81 -7.39
CA TYR A 184 -11.50 9.37 -7.29
C TYR A 184 -12.62 9.17 -6.29
N THR A 185 -13.84 9.04 -6.80
CA THR A 185 -14.98 8.66 -5.99
C THR A 185 -15.03 7.13 -5.94
N ARG A 186 -15.05 6.59 -4.72
CA ARG A 186 -15.09 5.15 -4.45
C ARG A 186 -15.99 4.87 -3.26
N THR A 187 -16.50 3.64 -3.19
CA THR A 187 -17.17 3.14 -1.98
C THR A 187 -16.17 2.35 -1.16
N PHE A 188 -15.71 2.96 -0.06
CA PHE A 188 -14.71 2.37 0.82
C PHE A 188 -15.38 1.53 1.93
N PRO A 189 -14.81 0.38 2.30
CA PRO A 189 -15.11 -0.25 3.57
C PRO A 189 -14.85 0.74 4.71
N ALA A 190 -15.64 0.62 5.79
CA ALA A 190 -15.42 1.45 6.97
C ALA A 190 -14.12 1.04 7.65
N GLY A 191 -13.20 1.98 7.84
CA GLY A 191 -11.92 1.72 8.47
C GLY A 191 -11.03 2.95 8.56
N SER A 192 -9.94 2.79 9.30
CA SER A 192 -8.80 3.70 9.27
C SER A 192 -7.73 3.08 8.38
N TYR A 193 -7.04 3.89 7.58
CA TYR A 193 -6.09 3.44 6.58
C TYR A 193 -4.78 4.21 6.64
N ASN A 194 -3.66 3.51 6.49
CA ASN A 194 -2.42 4.11 6.03
C ASN A 194 -2.39 4.01 4.49
N VAL A 195 -2.02 5.11 3.84
CA VAL A 195 -2.08 5.23 2.38
C VAL A 195 -0.67 5.33 1.81
N TYR A 196 -0.41 4.63 0.72
CA TYR A 196 0.85 4.66 -0.01
C TYR A 196 0.55 4.87 -1.49
N ALA A 197 1.30 5.76 -2.15
CA ALA A 197 1.18 6.00 -3.58
C ALA A 197 2.45 5.56 -4.31
N ALA A 198 2.27 4.93 -5.47
CA ALA A 198 3.33 4.53 -6.38
C ALA A 198 3.72 5.74 -7.24
N ILE A 199 4.89 6.35 -6.96
CA ILE A 199 5.32 7.59 -7.63
C ILE A 199 6.75 7.41 -8.16
N SER A 200 7.05 7.98 -9.33
CA SER A 200 8.43 8.03 -9.88
C SER A 200 8.81 9.42 -10.36
N TYR A 201 10.11 9.72 -10.33
CA TYR A 201 10.68 10.96 -10.87
C TYR A 201 12.13 10.74 -11.21
N ASP A 202 12.58 11.17 -12.39
CA ASP A 202 13.98 11.03 -12.78
C ASP A 202 14.87 12.11 -12.14
N GLY A 203 15.25 11.85 -10.91
CA GLY A 203 16.16 12.65 -10.11
C GLY A 203 16.50 11.95 -8.79
N THR A 204 17.34 12.57 -7.98
CA THR A 204 17.77 12.05 -6.67
C THR A 204 17.60 13.04 -5.53
N SER A 205 17.13 14.26 -5.83
CA SER A 205 16.97 15.31 -4.83
C SER A 205 15.77 15.03 -3.95
N ALA A 206 15.82 15.48 -2.69
CA ALA A 206 14.67 15.43 -1.79
C ALA A 206 13.47 16.19 -2.39
N HIS A 207 12.26 15.79 -2.00
CA HIS A 207 11.01 16.48 -2.35
C HIS A 207 10.65 16.49 -3.84
N GLN A 208 11.20 15.57 -4.64
CA GLN A 208 10.86 15.45 -6.07
C GLN A 208 9.63 14.57 -6.32
N LEU A 209 9.32 13.66 -5.39
CA LEU A 209 8.05 12.93 -5.36
C LEU A 209 7.15 13.68 -4.39
N TYR A 210 6.39 14.65 -4.89
CA TYR A 210 5.58 15.52 -4.04
C TYR A 210 4.14 15.62 -4.53
N SER A 211 3.20 15.22 -3.67
CA SER A 211 1.77 15.38 -3.90
C SER A 211 1.00 15.32 -2.58
N GLN A 212 -0.28 15.64 -2.63
CA GLN A 212 -1.18 15.61 -1.49
C GLN A 212 -2.36 14.70 -1.78
N LEU A 213 -2.83 14.01 -0.74
CA LEU A 213 -4.13 13.38 -0.77
C LEU A 213 -5.12 14.30 -0.06
N GLN A 214 -6.24 14.58 -0.70
CA GLN A 214 -7.31 15.40 -0.14
C GLN A 214 -8.63 14.64 -0.19
N GLN A 215 -9.56 15.01 0.67
CA GLN A 215 -10.97 14.63 0.57
C GLN A 215 -11.75 15.78 -0.06
N VAL A 216 -12.57 15.51 -1.07
CA VAL A 216 -13.56 16.47 -1.55
C VAL A 216 -14.75 16.45 -0.59
N THR A 217 -15.01 17.59 0.06
CA THR A 217 -16.04 17.73 1.12
C THR A 217 -17.32 18.40 0.63
N SER A 218 -17.33 18.82 -0.63
CA SER A 218 -18.50 19.37 -1.34
C SER A 218 -18.95 18.42 -2.44
N ASN A 219 -19.86 18.86 -3.32
CA ASN A 219 -20.33 18.03 -4.42
C ASN A 219 -19.22 17.80 -5.49
N ALA A 220 -18.74 16.56 -5.57
CA ALA A 220 -17.72 16.13 -6.53
C ALA A 220 -18.16 16.20 -8.01
N ALA A 221 -19.45 16.40 -8.30
CA ALA A 221 -19.98 16.60 -9.66
C ALA A 221 -19.98 18.07 -10.11
N THR A 222 -19.40 18.99 -9.32
CA THR A 222 -19.41 20.43 -9.60
C THR A 222 -17.99 21.01 -9.67
N ASN A 223 -17.87 22.19 -10.28
CA ASN A 223 -16.63 22.98 -10.24
C ASN A 223 -16.41 23.60 -8.84
N ASN A 224 -15.21 24.13 -8.57
CA ASN A 224 -14.87 24.88 -7.35
C ASN A 224 -15.14 24.09 -6.06
N GLN A 225 -14.77 22.82 -6.08
CA GLN A 225 -15.01 21.89 -4.97
C GLN A 225 -14.21 22.31 -3.72
N ALA A 226 -14.88 22.34 -2.57
CA ALA A 226 -14.24 22.38 -1.27
C ALA A 226 -13.49 21.07 -1.00
N VAL A 227 -12.29 21.19 -0.44
CA VAL A 227 -11.40 20.06 -0.13
C VAL A 227 -10.80 20.19 1.28
N ALA A 228 -10.46 19.06 1.88
CA ALA A 228 -9.68 18.96 3.11
C ALA A 228 -8.44 18.09 2.87
N THR A 229 -7.24 18.59 3.19
CA THR A 229 -6.00 17.81 3.03
C THR A 229 -5.91 16.73 4.10
N LEU A 230 -5.66 15.49 3.66
CA LEU A 230 -5.51 14.31 4.53
C LEU A 230 -4.04 14.03 4.85
N GLY A 231 -3.12 14.46 3.97
CA GLY A 231 -1.69 14.36 4.17
C GLY A 231 -0.89 14.65 2.91
N THR A 232 0.40 14.40 2.99
CA THR A 232 1.38 14.67 1.93
C THR A 232 2.23 13.43 1.64
N PHE A 233 2.39 13.13 0.36
CA PHE A 233 3.43 12.22 -0.14
C PHE A 233 4.69 13.04 -0.42
N ASP A 234 5.82 12.64 0.16
CA ASP A 234 7.07 13.38 0.05
C ASP A 234 8.27 12.43 0.14
N ALA A 235 9.03 12.33 -0.95
CA ALA A 235 10.24 11.52 -1.04
C ALA A 235 11.24 12.05 -2.08
N PRO A 236 12.51 11.63 -2.03
CA PRO A 236 13.47 11.87 -3.11
C PRO A 236 13.08 11.19 -4.41
N GLY A 237 13.58 11.68 -5.54
CA GLY A 237 13.36 11.06 -6.85
C GLY A 237 13.93 9.64 -6.97
N THR A 238 13.49 8.93 -8.02
CA THR A 238 13.74 7.51 -8.25
C THR A 238 14.85 7.18 -9.26
N HIS A 239 15.74 8.13 -9.60
CA HIS A 239 16.78 7.92 -10.62
C HIS A 239 17.63 6.67 -10.35
N ASN A 240 18.00 6.46 -9.08
CA ASN A 240 18.82 5.30 -8.67
C ASN A 240 18.09 3.96 -8.77
N GLN A 241 16.77 3.97 -8.98
CA GLN A 241 15.92 2.81 -9.19
C GLN A 241 15.52 2.64 -10.68
N GLY A 242 15.95 3.55 -11.56
CA GLY A 242 15.63 3.54 -12.99
C GLY A 242 14.90 4.80 -13.49
N GLY A 243 14.51 5.71 -12.61
CA GLY A 243 13.88 6.99 -12.97
C GLY A 243 12.42 6.85 -13.38
N TRP A 244 12.02 7.54 -14.44
CA TRP A 244 10.63 7.58 -14.94
C TRP A 244 10.06 6.19 -15.18
N GLY A 245 8.88 5.93 -14.63
CA GLY A 245 8.21 4.63 -14.70
C GLY A 245 8.78 3.56 -13.76
N TYR A 246 9.79 3.85 -12.96
CA TYR A 246 10.22 2.98 -11.86
C TYR A 246 9.68 3.53 -10.55
N SER A 247 8.40 3.23 -10.30
CA SER A 247 7.64 3.73 -9.16
C SER A 247 8.15 3.17 -7.83
N THR A 248 8.11 4.00 -6.79
CA THR A 248 8.33 3.58 -5.41
C THR A 248 7.10 3.89 -4.57
N MET A 249 6.85 3.10 -3.51
CA MET A 249 5.77 3.35 -2.56
C MET A 249 6.14 4.50 -1.63
N VAL A 250 5.50 5.65 -1.82
CA VAL A 250 5.63 6.82 -0.95
C VAL A 250 4.49 6.81 0.08
N PRO A 251 4.78 6.80 1.39
CA PRO A 251 3.74 6.86 2.42
C PRO A 251 3.12 8.26 2.51
N LEU A 252 1.81 8.31 2.77
CA LEU A 252 1.10 9.53 3.14
C LEU A 252 1.46 9.89 4.58
N LYS A 253 1.94 11.12 4.79
CA LYS A 253 2.29 11.64 6.11
C LYS A 253 1.43 12.82 6.52
N ASP A 254 1.19 12.94 7.82
CA ASP A 254 0.58 14.12 8.43
C ASP A 254 1.58 15.29 8.50
N ALA A 255 1.12 16.45 8.98
CA ALA A 255 1.95 17.64 9.15
C ALA A 255 3.07 17.48 10.22
N ASN A 256 3.03 16.42 11.03
CA ASN A 256 4.08 16.10 11.99
C ASN A 256 5.13 15.15 11.41
N GLY A 257 4.92 14.64 10.19
CA GLY A 257 5.77 13.65 9.53
C GLY A 257 5.48 12.20 9.93
N ASN A 258 4.43 11.96 10.71
CA ASN A 258 3.95 10.61 11.04
C ASN A 258 3.11 10.04 9.89
N LEU A 259 2.92 8.73 9.83
CA LEU A 259 1.95 8.14 8.89
C LEU A 259 0.56 8.74 9.13
N ALA A 260 -0.06 9.21 8.06
CA ALA A 260 -1.42 9.71 8.13
C ALA A 260 -2.40 8.55 8.39
N SER A 261 -3.36 8.80 9.28
CA SER A 261 -4.47 7.89 9.58
C SER A 261 -5.71 8.40 8.85
N VAL A 262 -6.06 7.79 7.73
CA VAL A 262 -7.18 8.22 6.88
C VAL A 262 -8.42 7.40 7.19
N ASN A 263 -9.44 8.03 7.78
CA ASN A 263 -10.70 7.37 8.09
C ASN A 263 -11.61 7.42 6.86
N LEU A 264 -11.99 6.25 6.34
CA LEU A 264 -12.89 6.15 5.19
C LEU A 264 -14.07 5.24 5.50
N SER A 265 -15.23 5.54 4.92
CA SER A 265 -16.41 4.70 4.96
C SER A 265 -17.40 5.12 3.87
N GLY A 266 -18.04 4.15 3.22
CA GLY A 266 -19.07 4.42 2.22
C GLY A 266 -18.51 5.19 1.02
N THR A 267 -19.41 5.83 0.27
CA THR A 267 -19.02 6.60 -0.92
C THR A 267 -18.36 7.92 -0.53
N GLN A 268 -17.09 8.08 -0.90
CA GLN A 268 -16.32 9.29 -0.69
C GLN A 268 -15.45 9.59 -1.90
N THR A 269 -15.15 10.87 -2.09
CA THR A 269 -14.26 11.33 -3.16
C THR A 269 -12.93 11.77 -2.57
N LEU A 270 -11.88 11.09 -3.00
CA LEU A 270 -10.51 11.48 -2.75
C LEU A 270 -9.96 12.24 -3.94
N ARG A 271 -9.03 13.16 -3.70
CA ARG A 271 -8.34 13.91 -4.74
C ARG A 271 -6.84 13.73 -4.58
N TYR A 272 -6.19 13.26 -5.63
CA TYR A 272 -4.75 13.35 -5.77
C TYR A 272 -4.41 14.74 -6.30
N ASN A 273 -3.67 15.52 -5.52
CA ASN A 273 -3.40 16.93 -5.80
C ASN A 273 -1.89 17.18 -5.91
N LEU A 274 -1.46 17.79 -7.01
CA LEU A 274 -0.08 18.27 -7.21
C LEU A 274 -0.09 19.79 -7.00
N PRO A 275 0.28 20.29 -5.81
CA PRO A 275 0.14 21.72 -5.51
C PRO A 275 1.13 22.57 -6.33
N ASN A 276 0.74 23.80 -6.72
CA ASN A 276 1.57 24.70 -7.52
C ASN A 276 2.92 25.06 -6.86
N GLN A 277 2.90 25.29 -5.55
CA GLN A 277 4.05 25.34 -4.63
C GLN A 277 3.49 25.01 -3.25
N SER A 278 4.19 24.20 -2.48
CA SER A 278 3.79 23.90 -1.10
C SER A 278 4.90 24.33 -0.14
N THR A 279 4.50 24.68 1.08
CA THR A 279 5.43 24.72 2.20
C THR A 279 5.15 23.48 3.01
N ASN A 280 6.11 22.56 3.10
CA ASN A 280 5.98 21.40 3.96
C ASN A 280 6.71 21.74 5.26
N VAL A 281 5.99 21.61 6.37
CA VAL A 281 6.57 21.69 7.70
C VAL A 281 6.73 20.27 8.18
N VAL A 282 7.95 19.74 8.16
CA VAL A 282 8.24 18.43 8.74
C VAL A 282 9.06 18.66 10.00
N GLY A 283 8.51 18.27 11.16
CA GLY A 283 9.20 18.44 12.44
C GLY A 283 9.47 19.90 12.83
N GLY A 284 8.63 20.85 12.38
CA GLY A 284 8.74 22.27 12.73
C GLY A 284 9.68 23.11 11.85
N VAL A 285 10.26 22.53 10.79
CA VAL A 285 11.09 23.27 9.82
C VAL A 285 10.29 23.52 8.55
N THR A 286 10.14 24.79 8.17
CA THR A 286 9.53 25.19 6.90
C THR A 286 10.54 25.00 5.77
N ASN A 287 10.35 23.97 4.95
CA ASN A 287 11.07 23.83 3.70
C ASN A 287 10.28 24.53 2.58
N ILE A 288 10.96 25.31 1.73
CA ILE A 288 10.41 25.65 0.41
C ILE A 288 10.34 24.33 -0.36
N VAL A 289 9.13 23.86 -0.65
CA VAL A 289 8.94 22.65 -1.44
C VAL A 289 8.75 23.07 -2.88
N HIS A 290 9.39 22.32 -3.77
CA HIS A 290 9.03 22.28 -5.18
C HIS A 290 7.51 22.01 -5.31
N GLY A 291 6.88 22.57 -6.36
CA GLY A 291 5.50 22.20 -6.67
C GLY A 291 5.39 20.70 -6.97
N GLY A 292 4.17 20.16 -6.95
CA GLY A 292 3.97 18.73 -7.14
C GLY A 292 4.55 18.24 -8.47
N SER A 293 5.07 17.02 -8.47
CA SER A 293 5.71 16.40 -9.62
C SER A 293 5.78 14.88 -9.49
N GLY A 294 5.92 14.22 -10.65
CA GLY A 294 6.21 12.79 -10.76
C GLY A 294 5.24 12.07 -11.68
N ASP A 295 5.57 10.86 -12.10
CA ASP A 295 4.55 9.93 -12.60
C ASP A 295 3.82 9.36 -11.40
N TRP A 296 2.50 9.18 -11.51
CA TRP A 296 1.70 8.52 -10.51
C TRP A 296 0.94 7.33 -11.11
N ASP A 297 1.11 6.16 -10.50
CA ASP A 297 0.61 4.89 -11.04
C ASP A 297 -0.64 4.38 -10.33
N TYR A 298 -0.55 4.14 -9.02
CA TYR A 298 -1.67 3.72 -8.19
C TYR A 298 -1.48 4.18 -6.75
N MET A 299 -2.48 3.98 -5.91
CA MET A 299 -2.33 4.04 -4.46
C MET A 299 -3.03 2.88 -3.77
N VAL A 300 -2.46 2.44 -2.64
CA VAL A 300 -3.03 1.38 -1.80
C VAL A 300 -3.41 1.94 -0.43
N PHE A 301 -4.55 1.49 0.07
CA PHE A 301 -5.11 1.77 1.38
C PHE A 301 -4.98 0.50 2.21
N VAL A 302 -4.00 0.51 3.09
CA VAL A 302 -3.74 -0.59 4.02
C VAL A 302 -4.49 -0.29 5.31
N PRO A 303 -5.34 -1.19 5.83
CA PRO A 303 -6.00 -0.97 7.11
C PRO A 303 -4.96 -0.63 8.17
N ALA A 304 -5.18 0.49 8.85
CA ALA A 304 -4.49 0.80 10.07
C ALA A 304 -4.98 -0.21 11.12
N GLY A 305 -4.32 -1.35 11.21
CA GLY A 305 -4.37 -2.15 12.43
C GLY A 305 -3.81 -1.29 13.57
N THR A 306 -4.21 -1.56 14.81
CA THR A 306 -3.35 -1.22 15.96
C THR A 306 -1.91 -1.55 15.55
N ILE A 307 -1.06 -0.52 15.47
CA ILE A 307 0.37 -0.55 15.11
C ILE A 307 0.88 -1.98 15.21
N PRO A 308 1.43 -2.60 14.14
CA PRO A 308 1.89 -3.98 14.19
C PRO A 308 2.56 -4.25 15.53
N THR A 309 1.95 -5.13 16.33
CA THR A 309 2.50 -5.49 17.64
C THR A 309 3.81 -6.20 17.34
N GLY A 310 4.87 -5.41 17.39
CA GLY A 310 6.13 -5.67 16.71
C GLY A 310 6.89 -4.35 16.62
N SER A 311 8.16 -4.43 16.27
CA SER A 311 9.04 -3.27 16.33
C SER A 311 9.15 -2.59 14.99
N GLN A 312 8.87 -1.29 14.95
CA GLN A 312 8.81 -0.52 13.70
C GLN A 312 9.55 0.80 13.82
N PHE A 313 10.39 1.12 12.83
CA PHE A 313 10.97 2.45 12.76
C PHE A 313 9.87 3.50 12.64
N SER A 314 9.88 4.45 13.57
CA SER A 314 8.93 5.57 13.65
C SER A 314 9.55 6.89 13.20
N GLY A 315 10.87 6.97 13.05
CA GLY A 315 11.52 8.16 12.51
C GLY A 315 13.03 7.99 12.34
N ILE A 316 13.58 8.67 11.34
CA ILE A 316 15.03 8.77 11.09
C ILE A 316 15.33 10.24 10.81
N LYS A 317 16.31 10.82 11.52
CA LYS A 317 16.77 12.19 11.27
C LYS A 317 18.27 12.32 11.53
N VAL A 318 18.92 13.28 10.88
CA VAL A 318 20.31 13.64 11.16
C VAL A 318 20.33 14.93 11.96
N SER A 319 21.05 14.96 13.08
CA SER A 319 21.22 16.15 13.92
C SER A 319 22.56 16.14 14.63
N GLY A 320 23.31 17.23 14.55
CA GLY A 320 24.58 17.39 15.27
C GLY A 320 25.63 16.30 14.96
N GLY A 321 25.73 15.86 13.70
CA GLY A 321 26.67 14.81 13.28
C GLY A 321 26.25 13.38 13.65
N ASN A 322 25.01 13.18 14.07
CA ASN A 322 24.47 11.87 14.43
C ASN A 322 23.19 11.54 13.65
N LEU A 323 23.04 10.27 13.31
CA LEU A 323 21.79 9.65 12.86
C LEU A 323 20.98 9.26 14.10
N ILE A 324 19.79 9.82 14.23
CA ILE A 324 18.84 9.52 15.29
C ILE A 324 17.75 8.62 14.70
N ILE A 325 17.67 7.39 15.20
CA ILE A 325 16.77 6.34 14.74
C ILE A 325 15.75 6.05 15.84
N SER A 326 14.47 6.28 15.56
CA SER A 326 13.36 6.02 16.49
C SER A 326 12.56 4.82 16.01
N TRP A 327 12.11 3.99 16.94
CA TRP A 327 11.15 2.91 16.70
C TRP A 327 10.15 2.72 17.84
N THR A 328 9.04 2.06 17.54
CA THR A 328 8.11 1.49 18.51
C THR A 328 8.40 0.00 18.70
N GLY A 329 7.90 -0.64 19.76
CA GLY A 329 8.10 -2.07 20.04
C GLY A 329 9.38 -2.41 20.82
N THR A 330 9.64 -3.72 21.02
CA THR A 330 10.72 -4.26 21.89
C THR A 330 11.94 -4.80 21.13
N GLY A 331 12.03 -4.53 19.83
CA GLY A 331 12.94 -5.15 18.90
C GLY A 331 14.34 -4.58 19.01
N THR A 332 15.32 -5.43 18.72
CA THR A 332 16.73 -5.07 18.82
C THR A 332 17.17 -4.36 17.54
N LEU A 333 17.70 -3.15 17.67
CA LEU A 333 18.34 -2.46 16.56
C LEU A 333 19.60 -3.22 16.13
N GLN A 334 19.65 -3.64 14.87
CA GLN A 334 20.81 -4.27 14.25
C GLN A 334 21.38 -3.40 13.14
N SER A 335 22.69 -3.52 12.90
CA SER A 335 23.40 -2.85 11.81
C SER A 335 24.22 -3.82 10.97
N ALA A 336 24.47 -3.46 9.72
CA ALA A 336 25.37 -4.18 8.81
C ALA A 336 26.03 -3.21 7.82
N THR A 337 27.19 -3.56 7.26
CA THR A 337 27.84 -2.80 6.17
C THR A 337 27.30 -3.16 4.78
N SER A 338 26.46 -4.20 4.69
CA SER A 338 25.76 -4.64 3.48
C SER A 338 24.29 -4.91 3.81
N VAL A 339 23.39 -4.62 2.86
CA VAL A 339 21.94 -4.88 3.00
C VAL A 339 21.62 -6.38 3.20
N SER A 340 22.49 -7.27 2.72
CA SER A 340 22.35 -8.72 2.93
C SER A 340 22.92 -9.22 4.26
N GLY A 341 23.51 -8.34 5.07
CA GLY A 341 24.20 -8.71 6.30
C GLY A 341 25.70 -9.03 6.08
N PRO A 342 26.37 -9.66 7.07
CA PRO A 342 25.80 -10.16 8.33
C PRO A 342 25.28 -9.03 9.21
N TRP A 343 24.14 -9.27 9.86
CA TRP A 343 23.49 -8.31 10.74
C TRP A 343 23.89 -8.58 12.18
N THR A 344 24.38 -7.55 12.86
CA THR A 344 24.77 -7.62 14.28
C THR A 344 23.99 -6.60 15.09
N ALA A 345 23.72 -6.90 16.37
CA ALA A 345 23.12 -5.92 17.27
C ALA A 345 24.00 -4.68 17.37
N VAL A 346 23.38 -3.50 17.33
CA VAL A 346 24.09 -2.25 17.56
C VAL A 346 24.65 -2.27 18.98
N SER A 347 25.92 -1.90 19.10
CA SER A 347 26.67 -1.86 20.37
C SER A 347 25.85 -1.17 21.48
N GLY A 348 25.82 -1.78 22.66
CA GLY A 348 25.11 -1.24 23.83
C GLY A 348 23.60 -1.53 23.85
N SER A 349 23.04 -2.21 22.85
CA SER A 349 21.60 -2.52 22.75
C SER A 349 20.72 -1.28 23.03
N PRO A 350 20.87 -0.22 22.23
CA PRO A 350 20.23 1.06 22.52
C PRO A 350 18.70 0.94 22.49
N THR A 351 18.03 1.70 23.36
CA THR A 351 16.57 1.89 23.32
C THR A 351 16.20 3.00 22.32
N SER A 352 14.95 2.98 21.84
CA SER A 352 14.43 4.06 20.99
C SER A 352 14.30 5.38 21.77
N PRO A 353 14.80 6.52 21.24
CA PRO A 353 15.57 6.66 20.00
C PRO A 353 17.07 6.33 20.20
N ALA A 354 17.65 5.57 19.26
CA ALA A 354 19.09 5.33 19.20
C ALA A 354 19.82 6.46 18.47
N THR A 355 21.02 6.78 18.94
CA THR A 355 21.91 7.74 18.29
C THR A 355 23.14 7.00 17.76
N VAL A 356 23.41 7.15 16.48
CA VAL A 356 24.56 6.56 15.80
C VAL A 356 25.38 7.68 15.15
N PRO A 357 26.68 7.80 15.40
CA PRO A 357 27.52 8.80 14.71
C PRO A 357 27.45 8.61 13.21
N THR A 358 27.35 9.71 12.44
CA THR A 358 27.41 9.64 10.96
C THR A 358 28.85 9.55 10.43
N SER A 359 29.82 9.31 11.31
CA SER A 359 31.23 9.12 10.96
C SER A 359 31.54 7.64 10.75
N GLY A 360 32.17 7.30 9.62
CA GLY A 360 32.63 5.94 9.33
C GLY A 360 32.06 5.37 8.02
N SER A 361 32.14 4.06 7.87
CA SER A 361 31.59 3.34 6.71
C SER A 361 30.07 3.41 6.67
N ALA A 362 29.49 3.32 5.47
CA ALA A 362 28.05 3.22 5.30
C ALA A 362 27.48 2.01 6.08
N LEU A 363 26.35 2.22 6.75
CA LEU A 363 25.65 1.20 7.52
C LEU A 363 24.18 1.13 7.10
N TYR A 364 23.64 -0.08 7.10
CA TYR A 364 22.23 -0.39 7.01
C TYR A 364 21.71 -0.76 8.39
N PHE A 365 20.45 -0.44 8.69
CA PHE A 365 19.81 -0.76 9.97
C PHE A 365 18.53 -1.57 9.77
N ARG A 366 18.25 -2.48 10.69
CA ARG A 366 16.97 -3.20 10.79
C ARG A 366 16.57 -3.41 12.24
N LEU A 367 15.30 -3.71 12.47
CA LEU A 367 14.82 -4.21 13.76
C LEU A 367 14.71 -5.72 13.68
N GLN A 368 15.43 -6.43 14.56
CA GLN A 368 15.18 -7.83 14.82
C GLN A 368 14.01 -7.92 15.81
N GLN A 369 12.94 -8.56 15.39
CA GLN A 369 11.79 -8.86 16.23
C GLN A 369 11.94 -10.25 16.87
#